data_AF-A0A537B3C8-F1
#
_entry.id   AF-A0A537B3C8-F1
#
_cell.length_a   1.000
_cell.length_b   1.000
_cell.length_c   1.000
_cell.angle_alpha   90.00
_cell.angle_beta   90.00
_cell.angle_gamma   90.00
#
_symmetry.space_group_name_H-M   'P 1'
#
loop_
_entity.id
_entity.type
_entity.pdbx_description
1 polymer ?
#
loop_
_entity_poly.entity_id
_entity_poly.type
_entity_poly.pdbx_seq_one_letter_code
_entity_poly.pdbx_strand_id
1 'polypeptide(L)' 'GEMRRRNGAYYWELYHESANPAQFVEIFMDESWIEHLRQHERVSVADREIQRRAKQYLIAGYEVKSKHWLADRES' A
#
# COMPACT_ATOMS: atom_id res chain seq x y z
N GLY A 1 7.25 4.83 1.43
CA GLY A 1 7.72 4.71 0.03
C GLY A 1 8.83 3.71 -0.18
N GLU A 2 9.96 3.84 0.52
CA GLU A 2 11.15 3.01 0.29
C GLU A 2 10.86 1.49 0.34
N MET A 3 10.09 1.04 1.34
CA MET A 3 9.64 -0.35 1.43
C MET A 3 8.96 -0.85 0.14
N ARG A 4 8.00 -0.08 -0.39
CA ARG A 4 7.22 -0.48 -1.56
C ARG A 4 8.11 -0.60 -2.79
N ARG A 5 9.02 0.36 -2.98
CA ARG A 5 10.00 0.34 -4.07
C ARG A 5 10.97 -0.83 -3.96
N ARG A 6 11.49 -1.11 -2.75
CA ARG A 6 12.33 -2.29 -2.50
C ARG A 6 11.62 -3.60 -2.84
N ASN A 7 10.30 -3.64 -2.63
CA ASN A 7 9.50 -4.82 -2.94
C ASN A 7 9.15 -4.93 -4.43
N GLY A 8 9.48 -3.94 -5.27
CA GLY A 8 9.27 -3.99 -6.73
C GLY A 8 8.20 -3.04 -7.25
N ALA A 9 7.63 -2.17 -6.40
CA ALA A 9 6.73 -1.13 -6.87
C ALA A 9 7.49 -0.07 -7.67
N TYR A 10 7.08 0.18 -8.91
CA TYR A 10 7.68 1.22 -9.76
C TYR A 10 7.12 2.62 -9.46
N TYR A 11 5.94 2.68 -8.86
CA TYR A 11 5.30 3.92 -8.42
C TYR A 11 4.90 3.81 -6.95
N TRP A 12 5.03 4.92 -6.23
CA TRP A 12 4.53 5.05 -4.87
C TRP A 12 4.26 6.51 -4.56
N GLU A 13 3.11 6.79 -3.94
CA GLU A 13 2.79 8.08 -3.35
C GLU A 13 1.82 7.94 -2.17
N LEU A 14 1.86 8.88 -1.24
CA LEU A 14 0.93 8.97 -0.12
C LEU A 14 0.09 10.25 -0.28
N TYR A 15 -1.21 10.05 -0.48
CA TYR A 15 -2.17 11.14 -0.61
C TYR A 15 -2.86 11.40 0.71
N HIS A 16 -3.27 12.65 0.88
CA HIS A 16 -4.17 13.08 1.93
C HIS A 16 -5.46 13.58 1.25
N GLU A 17 -6.62 13.10 1.71
CA GLU A 17 -7.93 13.46 1.15
C GLU A 17 -8.28 14.94 1.41
N SER A 18 -8.53 15.70 0.34
CA SER A 18 -8.84 17.13 0.44
C SER A 18 -10.13 17.43 1.22
N ALA A 19 -11.12 16.53 1.14
CA ALA A 19 -12.38 16.64 1.87
C ALA A 19 -12.29 16.16 3.33
N ASN A 20 -11.28 15.33 3.67
CA ASN A 20 -11.09 14.82 5.01
C ASN A 20 -9.60 14.82 5.43
N PRO A 21 -9.14 15.88 6.12
CA PRO A 21 -7.83 16.02 6.80
C PRO A 21 -7.25 14.77 7.47
N ALA A 22 -8.09 13.87 7.98
CA ALA A 22 -7.67 12.71 8.74
C ALA A 22 -7.47 11.44 7.88
N GLN A 23 -7.82 11.46 6.59
CA GLN A 23 -7.75 10.28 5.74
C GLN A 23 -6.54 10.32 4.80
N PHE A 24 -5.71 9.29 4.93
CA PHE A 24 -4.55 9.09 4.07
C PHE A 24 -4.76 7.86 3.18
N VAL A 25 -4.31 7.96 1.93
CA VAL A 25 -4.37 6.87 0.95
C VAL A 25 -2.97 6.64 0.41
N GLU A 26 -2.39 5.49 0.73
CA GLU A 26 -1.16 5.02 0.09
C GLU A 26 -1.51 4.38 -1.26
N ILE A 27 -0.88 4.84 -2.34
CA ILE A 27 -1.01 4.25 -3.67
C ILE A 27 0.36 3.76 -4.12
N PHE A 28 0.43 2.52 -4.60
CA PHE A 28 1.62 1.97 -5.23
C PHE A 28 1.21 1.08 -6.40
N MET A 29 2.12 0.94 -7.37
CA MET A 29 1.88 0.14 -8.58
C MET A 29 3.03 -0.84 -8.77
N ASP A 30 2.67 -2.10 -8.96
CA ASP A 30 3.56 -3.20 -9.29
C ASP A 30 3.45 -3.52 -10.79
N GLU A 31 4.51 -4.11 -11.36
CA GLU A 31 4.55 -4.43 -12.81
C GLU A 31 3.47 -5.45 -13.23
N SER A 32 3.05 -6.31 -12.30
CA SER A 32 2.01 -7.31 -12.55
C SER A 32 1.38 -7.79 -11.24
N TRP A 33 0.19 -8.40 -11.35
CA TRP A 33 -0.46 -9.06 -10.23
C TRP A 33 0.35 -10.25 -9.67
N ILE A 34 1.10 -10.95 -10.52
CA ILE A 34 1.96 -12.06 -10.09
C ILE A 34 3.08 -11.53 -9.18
N GLU A 35 3.69 -10.39 -9.52
CA GLU A 35 4.71 -9.79 -8.66
C GLU A 35 4.12 -9.34 -7.32
N HIS A 36 2.92 -8.74 -7.34
CA HIS A 36 2.19 -8.40 -6.12
C HIS A 36 1.99 -9.60 -5.18
N LEU A 37 1.60 -10.77 -5.70
CA LEU A 37 1.45 -11.99 -4.91
C LEU A 37 2.79 -12.49 -4.35
N ARG A 38 3.86 -12.47 -5.16
CA ARG A 38 5.22 -12.85 -4.71
C ARG A 38 5.76 -11.92 -3.64
N GLN A 39 5.39 -10.64 -3.67
CA GLN A 39 5.73 -9.69 -2.60
C GLN A 39 5.01 -10.06 -1.30
N HIS A 40 3.73 -10.45 -1.37
CA HIS A 40 2.94 -10.85 -0.22
C HIS A 40 3.51 -12.09 0.49
N GLU A 41 4.06 -13.05 -0.26
CA GLU A 41 4.75 -14.22 0.31
C GLU A 41 6.08 -13.85 0.98
N ARG A 42 6.76 -12.80 0.49
CA ARG A 42 8.10 -12.39 0.93
C ARG A 42 8.10 -11.23 1.94
N VAL A 43 6.94 -10.87 2.51
CA VAL A 43 6.85 -9.78 3.49
C VAL A 43 7.82 -10.01 4.66
N SER A 44 8.76 -9.09 4.83
CA SER A 44 9.78 -9.19 5.87
C SER A 44 9.24 -8.81 7.26
N VAL A 45 9.99 -9.16 8.31
CA VAL A 45 9.68 -8.73 9.69
C VAL A 45 9.71 -7.19 9.80
N ALA A 46 10.66 -6.54 9.13
CA ALA A 46 10.75 -5.09 9.06
C ALA A 46 9.50 -4.47 8.40
N ASP A 47 8.97 -5.09 7.36
CA ASP A 47 7.76 -4.61 6.68
C ASP A 47 6.53 -4.68 7.59
N ARG A 48 6.38 -5.81 8.29
CA ARG A 48 5.32 -5.98 9.29
C ARG A 48 5.40 -4.95 10.40
N GLU A 49 6.62 -4.64 10.88
CA GLU A 49 6.82 -3.66 11.94
C GLU A 49 6.44 -2.24 11.48
N ILE A 50 6.80 -1.85 10.27
CA ILE A 50 6.39 -0.55 9.71
C ILE A 50 4.86 -0.48 9.59
N GLN A 51 4.21 -1.52 9.06
CA GLN A 51 2.74 -1.56 8.98
C GLN A 51 2.09 -1.51 10.36
N ARG A 52 2.66 -2.21 11.35
CA ARG A 52 2.18 -2.20 12.74
C ARG A 52 2.27 -0.80 13.34
N ARG A 53 3.39 -0.09 13.15
CA ARG A 53 3.54 1.30 13.61
C ARG A 53 2.54 2.23 12.94
N ALA A 54 2.32 2.09 11.64
CA ALA A 54 1.32 2.88 10.92
C ALA A 54 -0.09 2.67 11.51
N LYS A 55 -0.46 1.43 11.85
CA LYS A 55 -1.76 1.12 12.48
C LYS A 55 -1.96 1.78 13.85
N GLN A 56 -0.90 2.19 14.55
CA GLN A 56 -1.02 2.89 15.84
C GLN A 56 -1.60 4.30 15.70
N TYR A 57 -1.57 4.87 14.49
CA TYR A 57 -2.16 6.18 14.18
C TYR A 57 -3.63 6.10 13.73
N LEU A 58 -4.20 4.88 13.64
CA LEU A 58 -5.59 4.70 13.26
C LEU A 58 -6.51 5.15 14.39
N ILE A 59 -7.47 6.02 14.06
CA ILE A 59 -8.49 6.47 15.01
C ILE A 59 -9.38 5.29 15.39
N ALA A 60 -9.69 5.15 16.68
CA ALA A 60 -10.58 4.10 17.17
C ALA A 60 -11.92 4.10 16.42
N GLY A 61 -12.36 2.92 15.98
CA GLY A 61 -13.58 2.75 15.19
C GLY A 61 -13.39 2.86 13.66
N TYR A 62 -12.19 3.22 13.18
CA TYR A 62 -11.85 3.17 11.76
C TYR A 62 -11.08 1.89 11.42
N GLU A 63 -11.17 1.45 10.16
CA GLU A 63 -10.46 0.29 9.63
C GLU A 63 -9.56 0.68 8.45
N VAL A 64 -8.45 -0.04 8.29
CA VAL A 64 -7.61 0.09 7.09
C VAL A 64 -8.27 -0.68 5.96
N LYS A 65 -8.62 0.03 4.88
CA LYS A 65 -9.18 -0.58 3.67
C LYS A 65 -8.10 -0.71 2.61
N SER A 66 -7.95 -1.92 2.07
CA SER A 66 -7.10 -2.19 0.90
C SER A 66 -7.98 -2.50 -0.31
N LYS A 67 -7.65 -1.91 -1.45
CA LYS A 67 -8.27 -2.21 -2.75
C LYS A 67 -7.15 -2.52 -3.74
N HIS A 68 -7.43 -3.46 -4.65
CA HIS A 68 -6.54 -3.80 -5.76
C HIS A 68 -7.24 -3.44 -7.05
N TRP A 69 -6.56 -2.68 -7.90
CA TRP A 69 -7.05 -2.34 -9.23
C TRP A 69 -6.17 -3.07 -10.25
N LEU A 70 -6.83 -3.80 -11.15
CA LEU A 70 -6.18 -4.42 -12.28
C LEU A 70 -6.50 -3.57 -13.50
N ALA A 71 -5.46 -3.06 -14.14
CA ALA A 71 -5.62 -2.36 -15.41
C ALA A 71 -5.81 -3.41 -16.51
N ASP A 72 -6.99 -3.43 -17.11
CA ASP A 72 -7.19 -4.14 -18.36
C ASP A 72 -6.39 -3.42 -19.44
N ARG A 73 -5.47 -4.14 -20.10
CA ARG A 73 -4.81 -3.61 -21.29
C ARG A 73 -5.76 -3.82 -22.46
N GLU A 74 -6.37 -2.75 -22.96
CA GLU A 74 -6.96 -2.79 -24.29
C GLU A 74 -5.86 -3.18 -25.29
N SER A 75 -6.12 -4.23 -26.08
CA SER A 75 -5.20 -4.75 -27.10
C SER A 75 -5.26 -3.93 -28.38
#